data_AF-A0AAN7APM5-F1
#
_entry.id   AF-A0AAN7APM5-F1
#
_cell.length_a   1.000
_cell.length_b   1.000
_cell.length_c   1.000
_cell.angle_alpha   90.00
_cell.angle_beta   90.00
_cell.angle_gamma   90.00
#
_symmetry.space_group_name_H-M   'P 1'
#
loop_
_entity.id
_entity.type
_entity.pdbx_description
1 polymer ?
#
loop_
_entity_poly.entity_id
_entity_poly.type
_entity_poly.pdbx_seq_one_letter_code
_entity_poly.pdbx_strand_id
1 'polypeptide(L)'
;MEGNALRCNVAECGEETANGVVVTGCLHAICLQCAGNYGLDGPLPAPCPACQKTLEESEIMVQNLQVSEDWKSIVMCGHDPTTMMEATGRAITFWSYHMSQKMSTLLPSEPVGP
;
A
#
# COMPACT_ATOMS: atom_id res chain seq x y z
N MET A 1 -7.48 -11.93 17.10
CA MET A 1 -6.55 -10.81 16.80
C MET A 1 -6.71 -10.51 15.31
N GLU A 2 -7.67 -9.66 14.97
CA GLU A 2 -7.93 -9.22 13.60
C GLU A 2 -7.30 -7.83 13.45
N GLY A 3 -6.26 -7.72 12.62
CA GLY A 3 -5.55 -6.45 12.45
C GLY A 3 -4.31 -6.47 11.57
N ASN A 4 -3.90 -7.61 10.99
CA ASN A 4 -2.64 -7.71 10.23
C ASN A 4 -2.82 -7.86 8.72
N ALA A 5 -4.00 -7.52 8.20
CA ALA A 5 -4.28 -7.68 6.80
C ALA A 5 -3.89 -6.44 5.99
N LEU A 6 -3.09 -6.66 4.95
CA LEU A 6 -2.75 -5.61 4.00
C LEU A 6 -4.02 -5.15 3.29
N ARG A 7 -4.20 -3.83 3.17
CA ARG A 7 -5.39 -3.22 2.58
C ARG A 7 -5.01 -2.41 1.36
N CYS A 8 -5.94 -2.32 0.41
CA CYS A 8 -5.75 -1.51 -0.77
C CYS A 8 -5.57 -0.02 -0.40
N ASN A 9 -4.55 0.61 -0.96
CA ASN A 9 -4.26 2.03 -0.76
C ASN A 9 -5.03 2.98 -1.69
N VAL A 10 -5.88 2.48 -2.59
CA VAL A 10 -6.82 3.34 -3.32
C VAL A 10 -7.83 3.90 -2.31
N ALA A 11 -7.98 5.22 -2.28
CA ALA A 11 -8.71 5.94 -1.24
C ALA A 11 -10.17 5.45 -1.05
N GLU A 12 -10.85 5.18 -2.16
CA GLU A 12 -12.26 4.73 -2.21
C GLU A 12 -12.42 3.21 -1.97
N CYS A 13 -11.33 2.44 -1.90
CA CYS A 13 -11.38 0.97 -1.83
C CYS A 13 -11.19 0.47 -0.39
N GLY A 14 -9.97 0.57 0.16
CA GLY A 14 -9.67 0.11 1.53
C GLY A 14 -9.86 -1.39 1.81
N GLU A 15 -10.24 -2.19 0.80
CA GLU A 15 -10.51 -3.62 0.91
C GLU A 15 -9.26 -4.42 1.27
N GLU A 16 -9.48 -5.54 1.94
CA GLU A 16 -8.41 -6.47 2.32
C GLU A 16 -7.88 -7.22 1.09
N THR A 17 -6.56 -7.23 0.92
CA THR A 17 -5.92 -7.94 -0.19
C THR A 17 -5.73 -9.42 0.20
N ALA A 18 -6.74 -10.26 -0.05
CA ALA A 18 -6.73 -11.66 0.44
C ALA A 18 -5.95 -12.65 -0.46
N ASN A 19 -6.01 -12.47 -1.78
CA ASN A 19 -5.49 -13.46 -2.75
C ASN A 19 -4.24 -12.98 -3.50
N GLY A 20 -4.05 -11.67 -3.57
CA GLY A 20 -2.92 -11.06 -4.28
C GLY A 20 -3.00 -9.54 -4.24
N VAL A 21 -1.85 -8.92 -4.44
CA VAL A 21 -1.68 -7.47 -4.41
C VAL A 21 -0.66 -7.05 -5.45
N VAL A 22 -0.89 -5.90 -6.04
CA VAL A 22 0.13 -5.18 -6.80
C VAL A 22 0.84 -4.23 -5.86
N VAL A 23 2.12 -4.45 -5.60
CA VAL A 23 2.98 -3.50 -4.88
C VAL A 23 3.72 -2.62 -5.87
N THR A 24 3.82 -1.33 -5.56
CA THR A 24 4.42 -0.34 -6.43
C THR A 24 5.74 0.22 -5.87
N GLY A 25 6.58 0.78 -6.74
CA GLY A 25 7.82 1.45 -6.35
C GLY A 25 7.63 2.70 -5.47
N CYS A 26 6.41 3.23 -5.40
CA CYS A 26 6.01 4.28 -4.44
C CYS A 26 5.36 3.72 -3.16
N LEU A 27 5.56 2.44 -2.86
CA LEU A 27 5.15 1.77 -1.63
C LEU A 27 3.63 1.66 -1.45
N HIS A 28 2.85 1.66 -2.53
CA HIS A 28 1.40 1.43 -2.46
C HIS A 28 1.06 -0.03 -2.79
N ALA A 29 0.17 -0.61 -2.00
CA ALA A 29 -0.47 -1.90 -2.17
C ALA A 29 -1.84 -1.72 -2.83
N ILE A 30 -2.03 -2.24 -4.03
CA ILE A 30 -3.25 -2.12 -4.82
C ILE A 30 -3.89 -3.51 -4.98
N CYS A 31 -5.16 -3.69 -4.61
CA CYS A 31 -5.84 -4.97 -4.81
C CYS A 31 -5.97 -5.28 -6.31
N LEU A 32 -6.07 -6.56 -6.68
CA LEU A 32 -6.13 -6.97 -8.08
C LEU A 32 -7.29 -6.31 -8.86
N GLN A 33 -8.43 -6.08 -8.20
CA GLN A 33 -9.57 -5.40 -8.81
C GLN A 33 -9.24 -3.94 -9.15
N CYS A 34 -8.65 -3.18 -8.22
CA CYS A 34 -8.21 -1.82 -8.49
C CYS A 34 -7.08 -1.80 -9.53
N ALA A 35 -6.16 -2.75 -9.49
CA ALA A 35 -5.10 -2.84 -10.49
C ALA A 35 -5.67 -2.93 -11.91
N GLY A 36 -6.66 -3.79 -12.16
CA GLY A 36 -7.33 -3.87 -13.46
C GLY A 36 -8.14 -2.61 -13.80
N ASN A 37 -8.89 -2.06 -12.84
CA ASN A 37 -9.69 -0.85 -13.07
C ASN A 37 -8.85 0.38 -13.43
N TYR A 38 -7.63 0.47 -12.90
CA TYR A 38 -6.69 1.56 -13.17
C TYR A 38 -5.61 1.20 -14.19
N GLY A 39 -5.73 0.04 -14.85
CA GLY A 39 -4.86 -0.37 -15.97
C GLY A 39 -3.42 -0.72 -15.57
N LEU A 40 -3.17 -1.11 -14.32
CA LEU A 40 -1.86 -1.57 -13.87
C LEU A 40 -1.51 -3.00 -14.35
N ASP A 41 -2.47 -3.70 -14.94
CA ASP A 41 -2.30 -4.99 -15.63
C ASP A 41 -2.11 -4.85 -17.16
N GLY A 42 -2.16 -3.61 -17.67
CA GLY A 42 -2.03 -3.28 -19.08
C GLY A 42 -0.67 -2.65 -19.44
N PRO A 43 -0.62 -1.88 -20.56
CA PRO A 43 0.60 -1.19 -20.98
C PRO A 43 1.06 -0.14 -19.95
N LEU A 44 2.34 -0.21 -19.59
CA LEU A 44 3.02 0.79 -18.78
C LEU A 44 3.80 1.76 -19.69
N PRO A 45 4.08 3.00 -19.24
CA PRO A 45 3.89 3.52 -17.89
C PRO A 45 2.45 3.94 -17.56
N ALA A 46 2.04 3.78 -16.29
CA ALA A 46 0.71 4.15 -15.80
C ALA A 46 0.77 4.91 -14.46
N PRO A 47 -0.18 5.81 -14.16
CA PRO A 47 -0.20 6.53 -12.89
C PRO A 47 -0.61 5.60 -11.74
N CYS A 48 0.10 5.67 -10.61
CA CYS A 48 -0.32 5.03 -9.38
C CYS A 48 -1.70 5.57 -8.95
N PRO A 49 -2.71 4.72 -8.75
CA PRO A 49 -4.06 5.19 -8.40
C PRO A 49 -4.15 5.82 -7.00
N ALA A 50 -3.14 5.62 -6.14
CA ALA A 50 -3.09 6.21 -4.81
C ALA A 50 -2.40 7.58 -4.74
N CYS A 51 -1.33 7.80 -5.51
CA CYS A 51 -0.51 9.02 -5.41
C CYS A 51 -0.16 9.69 -6.74
N GLN A 52 -0.67 9.17 -7.86
CA GLN A 52 -0.48 9.71 -9.22
C GLN A 52 0.97 9.74 -9.74
N LYS A 53 1.94 9.18 -9.01
CA LYS A 53 3.29 8.95 -9.55
C LYS A 53 3.21 8.00 -10.75
N THR A 54 3.84 8.37 -11.87
CA THR A 54 4.04 7.49 -13.02
C THR A 54 4.90 6.29 -12.63
N LEU A 55 4.39 5.10 -12.92
CA LEU A 55 5.04 3.81 -12.63
C LEU A 55 5.54 3.18 -13.92
N GLU A 56 6.81 2.79 -13.91
CA GLU A 56 7.41 1.93 -14.94
C GLU A 56 7.17 0.44 -14.63
N GLU A 57 7.42 -0.45 -15.60
CA GLU A 57 7.28 -1.90 -15.42
C GLU A 57 8.13 -2.46 -14.27
N SER A 58 9.35 -1.95 -14.10
CA SER A 58 10.23 -2.35 -12.99
C SER A 58 9.73 -1.92 -11.61
N GLU A 59 8.73 -1.02 -11.55
CA GLU A 59 8.17 -0.49 -10.31
C GLU A 59 6.84 -1.16 -9.94
N ILE A 60 6.44 -2.23 -10.63
CA ILE A 60 5.19 -2.94 -10.38
C ILE A 60 5.50 -4.42 -10.20
N MET A 61 4.99 -4.99 -9.10
CA MET A 61 5.15 -6.41 -8.83
C MET A 61 3.86 -7.00 -8.24
N VAL A 62 3.40 -8.10 -8.84
CA VAL A 62 2.29 -8.87 -8.29
C VAL A 62 2.83 -9.81 -7.21
N GLN A 63 2.25 -9.75 -6.02
CA GLN A 63 2.62 -10.56 -4.87
C GLN A 63 1.43 -11.37 -4.38
N ASN A 64 1.66 -12.64 -4.06
CA ASN A 64 0.69 -13.48 -3.38
C ASN A 64 0.81 -13.26 -1.86
N LEU A 65 -0.32 -13.09 -1.19
CA LEU A 65 -0.37 -12.68 0.22
C LEU A 65 -0.65 -13.81 1.20
N GLN A 66 -0.60 -15.06 0.75
CA GLN A 66 -0.60 -16.23 1.63
C GLN A 66 0.76 -16.37 2.36
N VAL A 67 1.12 -15.38 3.18
CA VAL A 67 2.35 -15.34 3.97
C VAL A 67 2.00 -15.37 5.46
N SER A 68 2.32 -16.47 6.13
CA SER A 68 2.09 -16.65 7.57
C SER A 68 2.92 -15.67 8.42
N GLU A 69 2.50 -15.40 9.66
CA GLU A 69 3.29 -14.58 10.59
C GLU A 69 4.70 -15.14 10.83
N ASP A 70 4.82 -16.47 10.86
CA ASP A 70 6.11 -17.15 10.95
C ASP A 70 6.97 -16.88 9.72
N TRP A 71 6.38 -16.90 8.52
CA TRP A 71 7.10 -16.57 7.30
C TRP A 71 7.61 -15.12 7.31
N LYS A 72 6.79 -14.15 7.74
CA LYS A 72 7.20 -12.74 7.87
C LYS A 72 8.42 -12.63 8.80
N SER A 73 8.38 -13.33 9.93
CA SER A 73 9.47 -13.37 10.90
C SER A 73 10.73 -14.01 10.31
N ILE A 74 10.59 -15.15 9.60
CA ILE A 74 11.70 -15.84 8.93
C ILE A 74 12.38 -14.94 7.89
N VAL A 75 11.60 -14.24 7.05
CA VAL A 75 12.13 -13.30 6.06
C VAL A 75 12.90 -12.17 6.76
N MET A 76 12.34 -11.57 7.81
CA MET A 76 13.01 -10.52 8.56
C MET A 76 14.30 -11.00 9.23
N CYS A 77 14.31 -12.20 9.82
CA CYS A 77 15.49 -12.79 10.45
C CYS A 77 16.65 -13.06 9.46
N GLY A 78 16.39 -13.10 8.16
CA GLY A 78 17.42 -13.21 7.13
C GLY A 78 18.18 -11.91 6.82
N HIS A 79 17.70 -10.76 7.32
CA HIS A 79 18.32 -9.46 7.11
C HIS A 79 19.16 -9.01 8.33
N ASP A 80 20.17 -8.19 8.10
CA ASP A 80 20.91 -7.55 9.18
C ASP A 80 20.04 -6.50 9.93
N PRO A 81 20.36 -6.21 11.21
CA PRO A 81 19.55 -5.28 12.00
C PRO A 81 19.40 -3.89 11.39
N THR A 82 20.42 -3.38 10.70
CA THR A 82 20.38 -2.02 10.11
C THR A 82 19.35 -1.98 8.98
N THR A 83 19.43 -2.91 8.03
CA THR A 83 18.47 -3.03 6.92
C THR A 83 17.04 -3.19 7.44
N MET A 84 16.84 -4.00 8.48
CA MET A 84 15.52 -4.20 9.10
C MET A 84 14.96 -2.89 9.68
N MET A 85 15.78 -2.15 10.45
CA MET A 85 15.36 -0.90 11.06
C MET A 85 15.04 0.18 10.02
N GLU A 86 15.84 0.29 8.96
CA GLU A 86 15.59 1.23 7.85
C GLU A 86 14.31 0.92 7.09
N ALA A 87 14.06 -0.36 6.79
CA ALA A 87 12.82 -0.80 6.15
C ALA A 87 11.60 -0.51 7.04
N THR A 88 11.71 -0.83 8.33
CA THR A 88 10.65 -0.60 9.33
C THR A 88 10.37 0.89 9.50
N GLY A 89 11.40 1.73 9.59
CA GLY A 89 11.24 3.19 9.72
C GLY A 89 10.51 3.82 8.53
N ARG A 90 10.85 3.39 7.30
CA ARG A 90 10.12 3.82 6.08
C ARG A 90 8.66 3.38 6.11
N ALA A 91 8.39 2.14 6.51
CA ALA A 91 7.03 1.61 6.63
C ALA A 91 6.19 2.39 7.65
N ILE A 92 6.76 2.66 8.84
CA ILE A 92 6.08 3.45 9.89
C ILE A 92 5.78 4.88 9.42
N THR A 93 6.74 5.53 8.75
CA THR A 93 6.57 6.88 8.21
C THR A 93 5.43 6.92 7.19
N PHE A 94 5.42 5.97 6.27
CA PHE A 94 4.39 5.83 5.26
C PHE A 94 3.00 5.58 5.88
N TRP A 95 2.91 4.67 6.85
CA TRP A 95 1.67 4.37 7.56
C TRP A 95 1.13 5.61 8.27
N SER A 96 2.00 6.34 8.97
CA SER A 96 1.64 7.57 9.70
C SER A 96 1.06 8.62 8.75
N TYR A 97 1.68 8.83 7.59
CA TYR A 97 1.19 9.75 6.57
C TYR A 97 -0.21 9.36 6.05
N HIS A 98 -0.43 8.07 5.76
CA HIS A 98 -1.75 7.56 5.34
C HIS A 98 -2.81 7.77 6.42
N MET A 99 -2.49 7.55 7.70
CA MET A 99 -3.44 7.78 8.80
C MET A 99 -3.80 9.27 8.93
N SER A 100 -2.83 10.18 8.80
CA SER A 100 -3.10 11.62 8.81
C SER A 100 -4.03 12.05 7.67
N GLN A 101 -3.82 11.53 6.45
CA GLN A 101 -4.69 11.84 5.31
C GLN A 101 -6.13 11.36 5.53
N LYS A 102 -6.31 10.12 6.00
CA LYS A 102 -7.64 9.58 6.33
C LYS A 102 -8.36 10.41 7.39
N MET A 103 -7.63 10.92 8.38
CA MET A 103 -8.23 11.77 9.42
C MET A 103 -8.67 13.14 8.88
N SER A 104 -7.89 13.72 7.96
CA SER A 104 -8.26 15.01 7.34
C SER A 104 -9.51 14.92 6.47
N THR A 105 -9.76 13.79 5.80
CA THR A 105 -10.98 13.56 4.99
C THR A 105 -12.22 13.26 5.82
N LEU A 106 -12.07 12.92 7.10
CA LEU A 106 -13.18 12.64 8.03
C LEU A 106 -13.63 13.87 8.82
N LEU A 107 -12.92 14.99 8.72
CA LEU A 107 -13.40 16.25 9.25
C LEU A 107 -14.42 16.82 8.26
N PRO A 108 -15.71 16.98 8.64
CA PRO A 108 -16.63 17.74 7.80
C PRO A 108 -16.03 19.13 7.64
N SER A 109 -15.98 19.62 6.39
CA SER A 109 -15.70 21.03 6.13
C SER A 109 -16.68 21.83 6.99
N GLU A 110 -16.18 22.56 8.00
CA GLU A 110 -17.02 23.51 8.73
C GLU A 110 -17.69 24.40 7.69
N PRO A 111 -19.02 24.61 7.77
CA PRO A 111 -19.67 25.53 6.86
C PRO A 111 -19.00 26.88 7.06
N VAL A 112 -18.37 27.39 5.99
CA VAL A 112 -17.91 28.77 5.93
C VAL A 112 -19.17 29.61 6.11
N GLY A 113 -19.36 30.11 7.33
CA GLY A 113 -20.44 31.00 7.70
C GLY A 113 -20.38 32.30 6.89
N PRO A 114 -21.50 33.05 6.85
CA PRO A 114 -21.80 34.04 5.81
C PRO A 114 -20.77 35.16 5.65
#